data_AF-A0A923IKI7-F1
#
_entry.id   AF-A0A923IKI7-F1
#
_cell.length_a   1.000
_cell.length_b   1.000
_cell.length_c   1.000
_cell.angle_alpha   90.00
_cell.angle_beta   90.00
_cell.angle_gamma   90.00
#
_symmetry.space_group_name_H-M   'P 1'
#
loop_
_entity.id
_entity.type
_entity.pdbx_description
1 polymer ?
#
loop_
_entity_poly.entity_id
_entity_poly.type
_entity_poly.pdbx_seq_one_letter_code
_entity_poly.pdbx_strand_id
1 'polypeptide(L)'
;MTFKGTSFSLSLTKDQTLMLKAIGILLIVLHNFSRWVDPITGESEFTFSQSALPTAIHIGSTNGWLFFKAFFNYFGHYGVQLFIFLSGYGLVQSYLHEKQSYIKYVYHRFQKLYPSLVVAILFYMIYEVFAMHQFPKWDIIPNFLAHLTFTATLLPFKGQSVNGPWWFYSAIFQLFYYFHYS
;
A
#
# COMPACT_ATOMS: atom_id res chain seq x y z
N MET A 1 20.93 13.52 -14.49
CA MET A 1 21.49 13.04 -15.77
C MET A 1 20.62 13.60 -16.89
N THR A 2 21.14 14.56 -17.67
CA THR A 2 20.43 15.21 -18.78
C THR A 2 20.80 14.52 -20.09
N PHE A 3 19.86 13.81 -20.69
CA PHE A 3 19.99 13.36 -22.08
C PHE A 3 19.65 14.55 -23.00
N LYS A 4 20.62 14.99 -23.81
CA LYS A 4 20.40 15.99 -24.86
C LYS A 4 19.56 15.35 -25.98
N GLY A 5 18.38 15.89 -26.26
CA GLY A 5 17.60 15.49 -27.45
C GLY A 5 16.12 15.83 -27.42
N THR A 6 15.51 15.89 -26.24
CA THR A 6 14.16 16.41 -26.01
C THR A 6 14.12 16.92 -24.58
N SER A 7 13.86 18.21 -24.37
CA SER A 7 13.62 18.74 -23.01
C SER A 7 12.21 18.36 -22.57
N PHE A 8 11.95 17.07 -22.43
CA PHE A 8 10.79 16.60 -21.68
C PHE A 8 11.13 16.75 -20.20
N SER A 9 10.99 17.96 -19.67
CA SER A 9 11.01 18.18 -18.23
C SER A 9 9.69 17.68 -17.65
N LEU A 10 9.61 16.38 -17.35
CA LEU A 10 8.46 15.83 -16.64
C LEU A 10 8.54 16.28 -15.17
N SER A 11 8.10 17.51 -14.92
CA SER A 11 7.86 18.03 -13.58
C SER A 11 6.36 17.89 -13.29
N LEU A 12 6.00 16.99 -12.38
CA LEU A 12 4.62 16.87 -11.93
C LEU A 12 4.33 17.98 -10.93
N THR A 13 3.24 18.71 -11.14
CA THR A 13 2.78 19.67 -10.14
C THR A 13 2.35 18.96 -8.86
N LYS A 14 2.23 19.72 -7.76
CA LYS A 14 1.73 19.20 -6.48
C LYS A 14 0.32 18.59 -6.64
N ASP A 15 -0.54 19.22 -7.42
CA ASP A 15 -1.92 18.78 -7.65
C ASP A 15 -1.96 17.51 -8.52
N GLN A 16 -1.14 17.44 -9.57
CA GLN A 16 -1.00 16.22 -10.38
C GLN A 16 -0.48 15.06 -9.55
N THR A 17 0.52 15.31 -8.68
CA THR A 17 1.05 14.30 -7.76
C THR A 17 -0.02 13.82 -6.79
N LEU A 18 -0.83 14.73 -6.24
CA LEU A 18 -1.92 14.38 -5.33
C LEU A 18 -3.01 13.56 -6.04
N MET A 19 -3.39 13.95 -7.25
CA MET A 19 -4.36 13.22 -8.08
C MET A 19 -3.88 11.81 -8.39
N LEU A 20 -2.63 11.65 -8.82
CA LEU A 20 -2.07 10.33 -9.10
C LEU A 20 -1.94 9.46 -7.84
N LYS A 21 -1.66 10.05 -6.67
CA LYS A 21 -1.72 9.33 -5.39
C LYS A 21 -3.12 8.89 -5.04
N ALA A 22 -4.14 9.72 -5.28
CA ALA A 22 -5.53 9.36 -5.07
C ALA A 22 -5.95 8.19 -5.99
N ILE A 23 -5.51 8.20 -7.25
CA ILE A 23 -5.68 7.07 -8.17
C ILE A 23 -4.98 5.81 -7.62
N GLY A 24 -3.74 5.94 -7.14
CA GLY A 24 -3.01 4.84 -6.51
C GLY A 24 -3.76 4.24 -5.31
N ILE A 25 -4.31 5.08 -4.43
CA ILE A 25 -5.13 4.63 -3.30
C ILE A 25 -6.40 3.92 -3.80
N LEU A 26 -7.08 4.48 -4.79
CA LEU A 26 -8.29 3.87 -5.36
C LEU A 26 -7.99 2.49 -5.95
N LEU A 27 -6.88 2.34 -6.67
CA LEU A 27 -6.43 1.05 -7.19
C LEU A 27 -6.20 0.03 -6.06
N ILE A 28 -5.55 0.43 -4.96
CA ILE A 28 -5.33 -0.42 -3.78
C ILE A 28 -6.67 -0.86 -3.17
N VAL A 29 -7.60 0.07 -2.98
CA VAL A 29 -8.93 -0.22 -2.41
C VAL A 29 -9.69 -1.20 -3.31
N LEU A 30 -9.74 -0.94 -4.62
CA LEU A 30 -10.45 -1.79 -5.58
C LEU A 30 -9.82 -3.18 -5.71
N HIS A 31 -8.49 -3.27 -5.64
CA HIS A 31 -7.78 -4.54 -5.57
C HIS A 31 -8.19 -5.35 -4.35
N ASN A 32 -8.10 -4.72 -3.16
CA ASN A 32 -8.46 -5.37 -1.91
C ASN A 32 -9.93 -5.83 -1.92
N PHE A 33 -10.84 -5.01 -2.40
CA PHE A 33 -12.24 -5.38 -2.56
C PHE A 33 -12.41 -6.56 -3.52
N SER A 34 -11.75 -6.51 -4.69
CA SER A 34 -11.90 -7.53 -5.74
C SER A 34 -11.35 -8.90 -5.35
N ARG A 35 -10.53 -9.00 -4.29
CA ARG A 35 -10.10 -10.29 -3.70
C ARG A 35 -11.21 -11.03 -2.95
N TRP A 36 -12.21 -10.31 -2.46
CA TRP A 36 -13.32 -10.87 -1.70
C TRP A 36 -14.56 -11.14 -2.56
N VAL A 37 -14.47 -11.01 -3.88
CA VAL A 37 -15.59 -11.17 -4.81
C VAL A 37 -15.33 -12.35 -5.76
N ASP A 38 -16.18 -13.37 -5.68
CA ASP A 38 -16.08 -14.55 -6.54
C ASP A 38 -16.36 -14.24 -8.02
N PRO A 39 -15.84 -15.05 -8.96
CA PRO A 39 -14.74 -16.01 -8.81
C PRO A 39 -13.37 -15.35 -8.56
N ILE A 40 -12.55 -15.96 -7.70
CA ILE A 40 -11.16 -15.53 -7.44
C ILE A 40 -10.30 -15.73 -8.70
N THR A 41 -9.69 -14.65 -9.22
CA THR A 41 -8.85 -14.69 -10.43
C THR A 41 -7.38 -15.02 -10.15
N GLY A 42 -6.94 -14.80 -8.91
CA GLY A 42 -5.51 -14.84 -8.54
C GLY A 42 -4.76 -13.58 -8.96
N GLU A 43 -3.58 -13.38 -8.36
CA GLU A 43 -2.74 -12.19 -8.53
C GLU A 43 -1.24 -12.56 -8.45
N SER A 44 -0.37 -11.59 -8.74
CA SER A 44 1.08 -11.72 -8.59
C SER A 44 1.66 -10.60 -7.72
N GLU A 45 1.01 -10.30 -6.59
CA GLU A 45 1.37 -9.18 -5.71
C GLU A 45 2.68 -9.43 -4.94
N PHE A 46 2.79 -10.57 -4.23
CA PHE A 46 3.98 -10.92 -3.42
C PHE A 46 4.81 -12.06 -4.03
N THR A 47 4.15 -12.95 -4.75
CA THR A 47 4.74 -14.12 -5.38
C THR A 47 4.25 -14.21 -6.80
N PHE A 48 5.15 -14.48 -7.73
CA PHE A 48 4.78 -14.67 -9.13
C PHE A 48 3.88 -15.89 -9.29
N SER A 49 2.76 -15.72 -9.98
CA SER A 49 1.86 -16.81 -10.37
C SER A 49 1.67 -16.79 -11.88
N GLN A 50 2.21 -17.81 -12.56
CA GLN A 50 2.12 -17.92 -14.02
C GLN A 50 0.66 -18.06 -14.50
N SER A 51 -0.24 -18.61 -13.67
CA SER A 51 -1.64 -18.82 -14.02
C SER A 51 -2.55 -17.62 -13.72
N ALA A 52 -2.10 -16.64 -12.92
CA ALA A 52 -2.93 -15.51 -12.50
C ALA A 52 -3.37 -14.65 -13.68
N LEU A 53 -2.45 -14.26 -14.57
CA LEU A 53 -2.79 -13.41 -15.72
C LEU A 53 -3.69 -14.14 -16.74
N PRO A 54 -3.39 -15.38 -17.18
CA PRO A 54 -4.29 -16.15 -18.03
C PRO A 54 -5.70 -16.29 -17.43
N THR A 55 -5.80 -16.56 -16.13
CA THR A 55 -7.08 -16.68 -15.42
C THR A 55 -7.85 -15.36 -15.39
N ALA A 56 -7.17 -14.25 -15.10
CA ALA A 56 -7.77 -12.92 -15.12
C ALA A 56 -8.29 -12.53 -16.52
N ILE A 57 -7.54 -12.83 -17.58
CA ILE A 57 -7.97 -12.61 -18.97
C ILE A 57 -9.20 -13.46 -19.30
N HIS A 58 -9.18 -14.75 -18.95
CA HIS A 58 -10.28 -15.66 -19.22
C HIS A 58 -11.59 -15.20 -18.54
N ILE A 59 -11.53 -14.93 -17.22
CA ILE A 59 -12.68 -14.44 -16.46
C ILE A 59 -13.13 -13.07 -16.97
N GLY A 60 -12.20 -12.15 -17.20
CA GLY A 60 -12.49 -10.79 -17.66
C GLY A 60 -13.13 -10.73 -19.04
N SER A 61 -12.92 -11.74 -19.89
CA SER A 61 -13.53 -11.81 -21.23
C SER A 61 -15.01 -12.23 -21.21
N THR A 62 -15.56 -12.60 -20.04
CA THR A 62 -16.92 -13.14 -19.93
C THR A 62 -17.99 -12.05 -20.03
N ASN A 63 -17.85 -10.96 -19.29
CA ASN A 63 -18.75 -9.79 -19.32
C ASN A 63 -18.09 -8.56 -18.66
N GLY A 64 -18.73 -7.40 -18.79
CA GLY A 64 -18.19 -6.14 -18.25
C GLY A 64 -17.94 -6.14 -16.75
N TRP A 65 -18.83 -6.71 -15.93
CA TRP A 65 -18.63 -6.78 -14.48
C TRP A 65 -17.40 -7.63 -14.11
N LEU A 66 -17.28 -8.81 -14.72
CA LEU A 66 -16.15 -9.70 -14.52
C LEU A 66 -14.85 -9.12 -15.06
N PHE A 67 -14.90 -8.32 -16.14
CA PHE A 67 -13.77 -7.53 -16.62
C PHE A 67 -13.28 -6.57 -15.54
N PHE A 68 -14.15 -5.70 -15.01
CA PHE A 68 -13.77 -4.72 -13.98
C PHE A 68 -13.13 -5.40 -12.78
N LYS A 69 -13.77 -6.47 -12.30
CA LYS A 69 -13.27 -7.23 -11.16
C LYS A 69 -11.92 -7.88 -11.42
N ALA A 70 -11.77 -8.61 -12.54
CA ALA A 70 -10.52 -9.28 -12.88
C ALA A 70 -9.38 -8.29 -13.11
N PHE A 71 -9.70 -7.13 -13.71
CA PHE A 71 -8.76 -6.05 -13.91
C PHE A 71 -8.22 -5.51 -12.58
N PHE A 72 -9.09 -5.14 -11.64
CA PHE A 72 -8.63 -4.58 -10.36
C PHE A 72 -8.03 -5.62 -9.42
N ASN A 73 -8.51 -6.87 -9.46
CA ASN A 73 -7.87 -7.96 -8.73
C ASN A 73 -6.41 -8.13 -9.19
N TYR A 74 -6.18 -8.27 -10.50
CA TYR A 74 -4.83 -8.50 -11.02
C TYR A 74 -3.93 -7.25 -11.01
N PHE A 75 -4.42 -6.09 -11.45
CA PHE A 75 -3.58 -4.89 -11.63
C PHE A 75 -3.65 -3.88 -10.48
N GLY A 76 -4.69 -3.91 -9.64
CA GLY A 76 -4.90 -2.81 -8.69
C GLY A 76 -3.83 -2.75 -7.59
N HIS A 77 -3.11 -3.84 -7.30
CA HIS A 77 -1.99 -3.81 -6.37
C HIS A 77 -0.85 -2.90 -6.85
N TYR A 78 -0.71 -2.63 -8.16
CA TYR A 78 0.25 -1.66 -8.70
C TYR A 78 0.04 -0.22 -8.18
N GLY A 79 -1.14 0.05 -7.60
CA GLY A 79 -1.40 1.29 -6.87
C GLY A 79 -0.41 1.54 -5.73
N VAL A 80 0.12 0.49 -5.10
CA VAL A 80 1.14 0.60 -4.04
C VAL A 80 2.44 1.16 -4.60
N GLN A 81 2.94 0.58 -5.70
CA GLN A 81 4.18 1.01 -6.36
C GLN A 81 4.05 2.45 -6.85
N LEU A 82 2.91 2.79 -7.46
CA LEU A 82 2.62 4.16 -7.89
C LEU A 82 2.64 5.14 -6.71
N PHE A 83 1.95 4.79 -5.61
CA PHE A 83 1.86 5.65 -4.43
C PHE A 83 3.23 5.88 -3.76
N ILE A 84 4.04 4.83 -3.65
CA ILE A 84 5.39 4.89 -3.09
C ILE A 84 6.27 5.78 -3.98
N PHE A 85 6.27 5.54 -5.29
CA PHE A 85 7.05 6.32 -6.24
C PHE A 85 6.73 7.81 -6.16
N LEU A 86 5.45 8.18 -6.19
CA LEU A 86 5.01 9.57 -6.08
C LEU A 86 5.31 10.20 -4.70
N SER A 87 5.40 9.37 -3.67
CA SER A 87 5.78 9.82 -2.32
C SER A 87 7.27 10.13 -2.23
N GLY A 88 8.13 9.31 -2.82
CA GLY A 88 9.55 9.61 -3.00
C GLY A 88 9.76 10.83 -3.90
N TYR A 89 9.09 10.90 -5.05
CA TYR A 89 9.16 12.04 -5.97
C TYR A 89 8.82 13.36 -5.29
N GLY A 90 7.69 13.43 -4.58
CA GLY A 90 7.28 14.63 -3.86
C GLY A 90 8.25 15.01 -2.74
N LEU A 91 8.94 14.04 -2.13
CA LEU A 91 10.00 14.31 -1.16
C LEU A 91 11.19 14.98 -1.83
N VAL A 92 11.73 14.38 -2.90
CA VAL A 92 12.87 14.94 -3.64
C VAL A 92 12.57 16.36 -4.09
N GLN A 93 11.38 16.61 -4.65
CA GLN A 93 10.96 17.96 -5.04
C GLN A 93 10.95 18.93 -3.85
N SER A 94 10.47 18.51 -2.67
CA SER A 94 10.49 19.38 -1.48
C SER A 94 11.91 19.74 -1.02
N TYR A 95 12.85 18.79 -1.10
CA TYR A 95 14.25 19.01 -0.72
C TYR A 95 15.00 19.94 -1.68
N LEU A 96 14.61 19.96 -2.95
CA LEU A 96 15.17 20.90 -3.94
C LEU A 96 14.83 22.36 -3.62
N HIS A 97 13.71 22.61 -2.93
CA HIS A 97 13.25 23.96 -2.60
C HIS A 97 13.70 24.40 -1.20
N GLU A 98 13.72 23.49 -0.22
CA GLU A 98 14.10 23.80 1.15
C GLU A 98 14.74 22.59 1.85
N LYS A 99 15.84 22.80 2.57
CA LYS A 99 16.43 21.76 3.42
C LYS A 99 15.52 21.47 4.61
N GLN A 100 14.89 20.30 4.60
CA GLN A 100 14.02 19.85 5.69
C GLN A 100 14.83 19.06 6.74
N SER A 101 14.54 19.32 8.03
CA SER A 101 15.08 18.50 9.14
C SER A 101 14.51 17.09 9.08
N TYR A 102 15.40 16.09 9.07
CA TYR A 102 15.06 14.67 9.00
C TYR A 102 14.10 14.24 10.13
N ILE A 103 14.44 14.59 11.38
CA ILE A 103 13.65 14.19 12.55
C ILE A 103 12.24 14.79 12.47
N LYS A 104 12.15 16.07 12.09
CA LYS A 104 10.86 16.75 11.91
C LYS A 104 10.04 16.09 10.80
N TYR A 105 10.69 15.69 9.71
CA TYR A 105 10.06 14.99 8.59
C TYR A 105 9.49 13.62 9.02
N VAL A 106 10.32 12.76 9.63
CA VAL A 106 9.89 11.43 10.07
C VAL A 106 8.81 11.51 11.14
N TYR A 107 8.96 12.42 12.11
CA TYR A 107 7.95 12.62 13.15
C TYR A 107 6.60 13.08 12.59
N HIS A 108 6.59 14.02 11.64
CA HIS A 108 5.36 14.45 10.96
C HIS A 108 4.66 13.31 10.23
N ARG A 109 5.43 12.38 9.65
CA ARG A 109 4.87 11.18 9.00
C ARG A 109 4.36 10.16 10.01
N PHE A 110 5.09 9.94 11.10
CA PHE A 110 4.66 9.11 12.22
C PHE A 110 3.30 9.58 12.76
N GLN A 111 3.15 10.87 13.03
CA GLN A 111 1.89 11.44 13.53
C GLN A 111 0.70 11.26 12.59
N LYS A 112 0.94 11.10 11.28
CA LYS A 112 -0.13 10.84 10.31
C LYS A 112 -0.50 9.37 10.20
N LEU A 113 0.47 8.46 10.33
CA LEU A 113 0.26 7.02 10.16
C LEU A 113 -0.17 6.31 11.45
N TYR A 114 0.39 6.71 12.59
CA TYR A 114 0.19 6.01 13.86
C TYR A 114 -1.27 6.05 14.33
N PRO A 115 -1.99 7.20 14.28
CA PRO A 115 -3.39 7.22 14.69
C PRO A 115 -4.29 6.32 13.82
N SER A 116 -4.06 6.27 12.51
CA SER A 116 -4.87 5.41 11.63
C SER A 116 -4.59 3.93 11.86
N LEU A 117 -3.35 3.55 12.20
CA LEU A 117 -3.02 2.20 12.60
C LEU A 117 -3.72 1.79 13.91
N VAL A 118 -3.69 2.66 14.93
CA VAL A 118 -4.39 2.40 16.20
C VAL A 118 -5.89 2.25 15.97
N VAL A 119 -6.49 3.13 15.18
CA VAL A 119 -7.91 3.04 14.79
C VAL A 119 -8.20 1.72 14.06
N ALA A 120 -7.33 1.27 13.15
CA ALA A 120 -7.49 -0.01 12.47
C ALA A 120 -7.42 -1.21 13.45
N ILE A 121 -6.53 -1.17 14.44
CA ILE A 121 -6.45 -2.19 15.50
C ILE A 121 -7.71 -2.22 16.35
N LEU A 122 -8.24 -1.05 16.72
CA LEU A 122 -9.51 -0.95 17.45
C LEU A 122 -10.67 -1.54 16.63
N PHE A 123 -10.79 -1.19 15.35
CA PHE A 123 -11.82 -1.76 14.47
C PHE A 123 -11.68 -3.26 14.31
N TYR A 124 -10.45 -3.77 14.20
CA TYR A 124 -10.21 -5.21 14.15
C TYR A 124 -10.69 -5.90 15.44
N MET A 125 -10.35 -5.35 16.62
CA MET A 125 -10.82 -5.92 17.90
C MET A 125 -12.34 -5.89 18.02
N ILE A 126 -12.99 -4.80 17.59
CA ILE A 126 -14.45 -4.70 17.55
C ILE A 126 -15.02 -5.77 16.60
N TYR A 127 -14.46 -5.92 15.41
CA TYR A 127 -14.89 -6.92 14.44
C TYR A 127 -14.79 -8.36 15.00
N GLU A 128 -13.67 -8.70 15.64
CA GLU A 128 -13.47 -10.01 16.27
C GLU A 128 -14.55 -10.30 17.33
N VAL A 129 -14.80 -9.36 18.23
CA VAL A 129 -15.76 -9.54 19.33
C VAL A 129 -17.20 -9.58 18.83
N PHE A 130 -17.59 -8.66 17.95
CA PHE A 130 -19.00 -8.48 17.57
C PHE A 130 -19.42 -9.27 16.34
N ALA A 131 -18.55 -9.41 15.33
CA ALA A 131 -18.89 -10.15 14.12
C ALA A 131 -18.51 -11.63 14.25
N MET A 132 -17.29 -11.90 14.74
CA MET A 132 -16.78 -13.27 14.85
C MET A 132 -17.10 -13.94 16.19
N HIS A 133 -17.71 -13.20 17.14
CA HIS A 133 -18.08 -13.70 18.47
C HIS A 133 -16.91 -14.33 19.23
N GLN A 134 -15.69 -13.83 19.01
CA GLN A 134 -14.47 -14.33 19.62
C GLN A 134 -13.62 -13.19 20.18
N PHE A 135 -12.90 -13.47 21.26
CA PHE A 135 -11.86 -12.55 21.74
C PHE A 135 -10.54 -12.83 21.01
N PRO A 136 -9.77 -11.78 20.68
CA PRO A 136 -8.43 -11.97 20.12
C PRO A 136 -7.58 -12.83 21.06
N LYS A 137 -7.02 -13.91 20.52
CA LYS A 137 -6.15 -14.81 21.26
C LYS A 137 -4.83 -14.12 21.61
N TRP A 138 -4.19 -14.53 22.71
CA TRP A 138 -2.94 -13.92 23.19
C TRP A 138 -1.76 -14.04 22.19
N ASP A 139 -1.79 -15.01 21.29
CA ASP A 139 -0.79 -15.24 20.25
C ASP A 139 -0.75 -14.15 19.16
N ILE A 140 -1.79 -13.32 19.04
CA ILE A 140 -1.82 -12.18 18.11
C ILE A 140 -1.02 -10.97 18.60
N ILE A 141 -0.70 -10.90 19.91
CA ILE A 141 -0.04 -9.74 20.51
C ILE A 141 1.32 -9.45 19.85
N PRO A 142 2.21 -10.43 19.63
CA PRO A 142 3.44 -10.19 18.88
C PRO A 142 3.21 -9.62 17.48
N ASN A 143 2.09 -9.97 16.82
CA ASN A 143 1.74 -9.44 15.51
C ASN A 143 1.37 -7.96 15.61
N PHE A 144 0.53 -7.58 16.58
CA PHE A 144 0.22 -6.17 16.81
C PHE A 144 1.46 -5.36 17.18
N LEU A 145 2.32 -5.89 18.06
CA LEU A 145 3.57 -5.23 18.43
C LEU A 145 4.47 -5.00 17.20
N ALA A 146 4.58 -5.98 16.31
CA ALA A 146 5.33 -5.83 15.07
C ALA A 146 4.78 -4.70 14.18
N HIS A 147 3.45 -4.53 14.10
CA HIS A 147 2.84 -3.44 13.34
C HIS A 147 2.98 -2.08 14.04
N LEU A 148 2.76 -2.03 15.37
CA LEU A 148 2.87 -0.81 16.18
C LEU A 148 4.30 -0.27 16.23
N THR A 149 5.30 -1.15 16.15
CA THR A 149 6.72 -0.78 16.05
C THR A 149 7.18 -0.57 14.61
N PHE A 150 6.29 -0.75 13.63
CA PHE A 150 6.59 -0.69 12.19
C PHE A 150 7.71 -1.66 11.75
N THR A 151 7.80 -2.83 12.38
CA THR A 151 8.79 -3.87 12.08
C THR A 151 8.19 -5.09 11.37
N ALA A 152 6.89 -5.11 11.11
CA ALA A 152 6.18 -6.29 10.60
C ALA A 152 6.70 -6.83 9.25
N THR A 153 7.24 -5.97 8.39
CA THR A 153 7.83 -6.36 7.10
C THR A 153 9.27 -6.88 7.21
N LEU A 154 9.95 -6.65 8.35
CA LEU A 154 11.30 -7.17 8.61
C LEU A 154 11.25 -8.55 9.26
N LEU A 155 10.14 -8.87 9.94
CA LEU A 155 9.95 -10.14 10.61
C LEU A 155 9.26 -11.14 9.67
N PRO A 156 9.77 -12.37 9.56
CA PRO A 156 9.19 -13.38 8.68
C PRO A 156 7.74 -13.67 9.08
N PHE A 157 6.86 -13.75 8.08
CA PHE A 157 5.42 -14.04 8.21
C PHE A 157 4.59 -13.00 8.99
N LYS A 158 5.18 -11.91 9.48
CA LYS A 158 4.45 -10.92 10.29
C LYS A 158 3.73 -9.86 9.45
N GLY A 159 4.20 -9.54 8.25
CA GLY A 159 3.63 -8.48 7.41
C GLY A 159 2.12 -8.64 7.15
N GLN A 160 1.67 -9.86 6.84
CA GLN A 160 0.25 -10.15 6.52
C GLN A 160 -0.47 -10.90 7.65
N SER A 161 0.12 -10.95 8.85
CA SER A 161 -0.31 -11.84 9.94
C SER A 161 -1.62 -11.47 10.63
N VAL A 162 -2.02 -10.20 10.56
CA VAL A 162 -3.28 -9.71 11.15
C VAL A 162 -4.32 -9.45 10.06
N ASN A 163 -3.92 -8.67 9.06
CA ASN A 163 -4.77 -8.29 7.95
C ASN A 163 -3.88 -8.00 6.73
N GLY A 164 -4.31 -8.44 5.55
CA GLY A 164 -3.54 -8.35 4.30
C GLY A 164 -2.91 -6.98 4.10
N PRO A 165 -3.67 -5.89 3.93
CA PRO A 165 -3.16 -4.52 3.78
C PRO A 165 -2.17 -3.98 4.82
N TRP A 166 -2.11 -4.53 6.03
CA TRP A 166 -1.42 -3.86 7.14
C TRP A 166 0.10 -3.86 7.04
N TRP A 167 0.69 -4.75 6.24
CA TRP A 167 2.13 -4.72 5.94
C TRP A 167 2.58 -3.35 5.44
N PHE A 168 1.69 -2.63 4.74
CA PHE A 168 1.98 -1.34 4.12
C PHE A 168 2.37 -0.28 5.15
N TYR A 169 1.78 -0.28 6.35
CA TYR A 169 2.14 0.66 7.43
C TYR A 169 3.62 0.56 7.79
N SER A 170 4.13 -0.67 7.93
CA SER A 170 5.54 -0.90 8.25
C SER A 170 6.43 -0.54 7.05
N ALA A 171 6.05 -0.96 5.85
CA ALA A 171 6.82 -0.68 4.64
C ALA A 171 6.97 0.82 4.37
N ILE A 172 5.88 1.60 4.40
CA ILE A 172 5.94 3.03 4.10
C ILE A 172 6.73 3.80 5.15
N PHE A 173 6.61 3.40 6.43
CA PHE A 173 7.38 4.03 7.50
C PHE A 173 8.87 3.75 7.34
N GLN A 174 9.26 2.51 7.04
CA GLN A 174 10.65 2.13 6.75
C GLN A 174 11.21 2.88 5.53
N LEU A 175 10.41 3.08 4.48
CA LEU A 175 10.82 3.88 3.32
C LEU A 175 11.09 5.35 3.67
N PHE A 176 10.42 5.93 4.67
CA PHE A 176 10.74 7.29 5.11
C PHE A 176 12.12 7.42 5.74
N TYR A 177 12.64 6.36 6.36
CA TYR A 177 14.04 6.34 6.78
C TYR A 177 14.96 6.35 5.56
N TYR A 178 14.67 5.54 4.54
CA TYR A 178 15.53 5.40 3.36
C TYR A 178 15.56 6.65 2.47
N PHE A 179 14.39 7.26 2.21
CA PHE A 179 14.28 8.39 1.27
C PHE A 179 15.06 9.65 1.68
N HIS A 180 15.50 9.77 2.93
CA HIS A 180 16.34 10.89 3.35
C HIS A 180 17.81 10.70 2.99
N TYR A 181 18.30 9.46 2.95
CA TYR A 181 19.70 9.14 2.69
C TYR A 181 20.02 9.01 1.18
N SER A 182 19.05 9.28 0.30
CA SER A 182 19.13 9.16 -1.16
C SER A 182 19.23 10.52 -1.83
#